data_AF-A0A7W1JD18-F1
#
_entry.id   AF-A0A7W1JD18-F1
#
_cell.length_a   1.000
_cell.length_b   1.000
_cell.length_c   1.000
_cell.angle_alpha   90.00
_cell.angle_beta   90.00
_cell.angle_gamma   90.00
#
_symmetry.space_group_name_H-M   'P 1'
#
loop_
_entity.id
_entity.type
_entity.pdbx_description
1 polymer ?
#
loop_
_entity_poly.entity_id
_entity_poly.type
_entity_poly.pdbx_seq_one_letter_code
_entity_poly.pdbx_strand_id
1 'polypeptide(L)'
;MKPETRPKVSGPLPGARSSERGPGRSPQQQAAGAPHVTEIPAAGKTPDALNTLRRKMSPAEFNTAMVHFYRGEVQRSNTWRNRLDTTTNWAVLTAGATLSFAFSAPANPHFVIIINSVLVAFFLFMEARRYRYYEIWSSRVRMIETGYFAQMLLPQTKLDDEWAARLAEELVTPHFTISEWEAVGRRLRRNYLWIFALLALSWNLKVYLHPVPTTNFDVFIERAAVGLLPGSVVFMVGVVFNMVILVFALATVRLREATGEVLPRHEFSFDTFRRVTDWTRAAADGRRSATTVRAKRARARTRARTASMTTGEWKKLDTGEWMKPGTDDIHKTIS
;
A
#
# COMPACT_ATOMS: atom_id res chain seq x y z
N MET A 1 -19.17 -17.36 -41.07
CA MET A 1 -18.54 -18.06 -42.23
C MET A 1 -17.14 -17.45 -42.36
N LYS A 2 -16.02 -18.05 -41.98
CA LYS A 2 -15.53 -19.43 -41.79
C LYS A 2 -14.79 -19.59 -40.43
N PRO A 3 -14.62 -20.80 -39.89
CA PRO A 3 -13.90 -21.07 -38.63
C PRO A 3 -12.43 -21.46 -38.85
N GLU A 4 -11.54 -21.10 -37.92
CA GLU A 4 -10.16 -21.58 -37.84
C GLU A 4 -10.05 -22.85 -36.98
N THR A 5 -9.47 -23.90 -37.55
CA THR A 5 -9.23 -25.21 -36.94
C THR A 5 -7.75 -25.42 -36.67
N ARG A 6 -7.40 -25.83 -35.43
CA ARG A 6 -6.07 -26.34 -35.04
C ARG A 6 -5.77 -27.70 -35.72
N PRO A 7 -4.51 -28.02 -36.07
CA PRO A 7 -4.14 -29.38 -36.41
C PRO A 7 -3.59 -30.17 -35.20
N LYS A 8 -4.10 -31.39 -35.07
CA LYS A 8 -3.62 -32.50 -34.23
C LYS A 8 -2.65 -33.31 -35.08
N VAL A 9 -1.48 -33.71 -34.56
CA VAL A 9 -0.57 -34.64 -35.24
C VAL A 9 -0.49 -35.94 -34.45
N SER A 10 -0.84 -37.03 -35.12
CA SER A 10 -0.70 -38.42 -34.68
C SER A 10 -0.22 -39.23 -35.90
N GLY A 11 0.84 -40.03 -35.74
CA GLY A 11 1.40 -40.90 -36.77
C GLY A 11 2.49 -41.83 -36.20
N PRO A 12 2.83 -42.97 -36.87
CA PRO A 12 2.78 -44.31 -36.25
C PRO A 12 4.12 -45.10 -36.19
N LEU A 13 4.14 -46.21 -35.44
CA LEU A 13 5.19 -47.26 -35.40
C LEU A 13 4.96 -48.35 -36.46
N PRO A 14 6.02 -49.01 -37.00
CA PRO A 14 6.04 -50.50 -36.98
C PRO A 14 7.42 -51.23 -36.99
N GLY A 15 7.49 -52.39 -36.29
CA GLY A 15 8.18 -53.69 -36.60
C GLY A 15 9.73 -53.79 -36.62
N ALA A 16 10.43 -54.94 -36.54
CA ALA A 16 10.28 -56.34 -36.06
C ALA A 16 11.60 -57.11 -36.39
N ARG A 17 11.95 -58.20 -35.65
CA ARG A 17 12.89 -59.37 -35.90
C ARG A 17 14.01 -59.52 -34.83
N SER A 18 14.12 -60.59 -34.00
CA SER A 18 14.46 -62.05 -34.19
C SER A 18 15.87 -62.25 -34.79
N SER A 19 16.82 -63.11 -34.36
CA SER A 19 16.94 -64.37 -33.59
C SER A 19 18.44 -64.56 -33.23
N GLU A 20 18.89 -65.36 -32.24
CA GLU A 20 19.22 -66.80 -32.39
C GLU A 20 19.70 -67.43 -31.06
N ARG A 21 19.67 -68.77 -31.04
CA ARG A 21 19.70 -69.69 -29.89
C ARG A 21 20.94 -70.59 -30.01
N GLY A 22 21.60 -70.92 -28.90
CA GLY A 22 22.61 -71.98 -28.81
C GLY A 22 22.76 -72.49 -27.36
N PRO A 23 22.88 -73.82 -27.09
CA PRO A 23 22.47 -74.41 -25.81
C PRO A 23 23.63 -74.95 -24.95
N GLY A 24 23.41 -75.14 -23.64
CA GLY A 24 24.17 -76.13 -22.87
C GLY A 24 24.32 -75.93 -21.36
N ARG A 25 23.61 -76.79 -20.61
CA ARG A 25 23.87 -77.28 -19.24
C ARG A 25 23.57 -76.42 -18.00
N SER A 26 22.55 -76.87 -17.26
CA SER A 26 22.47 -76.85 -15.79
C SER A 26 23.10 -78.16 -15.25
N PRO A 27 23.53 -78.26 -13.96
CA PRO A 27 22.53 -78.36 -12.89
C PRO A 27 22.90 -77.74 -11.53
N GLN A 28 21.83 -77.53 -10.74
CA GLN A 28 21.78 -77.44 -9.27
C GLN A 28 22.39 -76.20 -8.59
N GLN A 29 21.52 -75.30 -8.10
CA GLN A 29 20.97 -75.38 -6.74
C GLN A 29 20.51 -73.97 -6.32
N GLN A 30 19.19 -73.73 -6.32
CA GLN A 30 18.44 -72.99 -5.29
C GLN A 30 17.02 -72.62 -5.77
N ALA A 31 16.10 -72.66 -4.80
CA ALA A 31 14.72 -72.20 -4.82
C ALA A 31 13.65 -73.18 -5.34
N ALA A 32 12.89 -73.75 -4.40
CA ALA A 32 11.43 -73.79 -4.47
C ALA A 32 10.85 -74.08 -3.08
N GLY A 33 10.07 -73.14 -2.52
CA GLY A 33 9.29 -73.39 -1.30
C GLY A 33 8.57 -72.18 -0.72
N ALA A 34 7.29 -72.05 -1.09
CA ALA A 34 6.20 -71.32 -0.42
C ALA A 34 6.07 -69.78 -0.58
N PRO A 35 4.83 -69.26 -0.71
CA PRO A 35 4.54 -67.84 -0.91
C PRO A 35 4.88 -67.05 0.35
N HIS A 36 5.52 -65.90 0.18
CA HIS A 36 5.73 -64.94 1.27
C HIS A 36 4.38 -64.49 1.83
N VAL A 37 4.02 -65.05 2.99
CA VAL A 37 3.06 -64.46 3.90
C VAL A 37 3.54 -63.04 4.19
N THR A 38 2.75 -62.04 3.83
CA THR A 38 2.96 -60.69 4.34
C THR A 38 2.59 -60.76 5.81
N GLU A 39 3.59 -60.89 6.68
CA GLU A 39 3.41 -60.64 8.10
C GLU A 39 3.01 -59.16 8.24
N ILE A 40 1.71 -58.91 8.41
CA ILE A 40 1.24 -57.67 9.00
C ILE A 40 1.82 -57.69 10.42
N PRO A 41 2.73 -56.76 10.80
CA PRO A 41 3.24 -56.74 12.15
C PRO A 41 2.04 -56.66 13.08
N ALA A 42 1.93 -57.65 13.95
CA ALA A 42 0.92 -57.68 14.99
C ALA A 42 0.90 -56.31 15.67
N ALA A 43 -0.31 -55.79 15.89
CA ALA A 43 -0.58 -54.54 16.58
C ALA A 43 -0.02 -54.59 18.02
N GLY A 44 1.29 -54.41 18.13
CA GLY A 44 2.04 -54.26 19.35
C GLY A 44 1.95 -52.80 19.76
N LYS A 45 1.18 -52.57 20.82
CA LYS A 45 1.06 -51.31 21.56
C LYS A 45 2.37 -50.51 21.54
N THR A 46 2.39 -49.40 20.81
CA THR A 46 3.42 -48.37 20.98
C THR A 46 2.76 -47.04 21.32
N PRO A 47 2.49 -46.78 22.61
CA PRO A 47 2.40 -45.41 23.11
C PRO A 47 3.67 -44.60 22.75
N ASP A 48 4.78 -45.29 22.49
CA ASP A 48 6.09 -44.71 22.13
C ASP A 48 6.20 -44.14 20.71
N ALA A 49 5.39 -44.57 19.74
CA ALA A 49 5.43 -44.00 18.39
C ALA A 49 4.93 -42.55 18.36
N LEU A 50 3.95 -42.23 19.23
CA LEU A 50 3.46 -40.87 19.44
C LEU A 50 4.42 -40.04 20.30
N ASN A 51 5.14 -40.65 21.25
CA ASN A 51 6.16 -39.97 22.06
C ASN A 51 7.48 -39.73 21.30
N THR A 52 7.83 -40.56 20.31
CA THR A 52 9.00 -40.34 19.43
C THR A 52 8.79 -39.21 18.43
N LEU A 53 7.53 -38.93 18.04
CA LEU A 53 7.14 -37.69 17.35
C LEU A 53 7.26 -36.44 18.23
N ARG A 54 7.34 -36.60 19.56
CA ARG A 54 7.50 -35.52 20.53
C ARG A 54 8.97 -35.25 20.85
N ARG A 55 9.86 -35.35 19.85
CA ARG A 55 11.26 -34.91 20.00
C ARG A 55 11.24 -33.41 20.30
N LYS A 56 11.74 -33.00 21.46
CA LYS A 56 12.07 -31.59 21.73
C LYS A 56 13.02 -31.15 20.62
N MET A 57 12.56 -30.24 19.76
CA MET A 57 13.37 -29.73 18.65
C MET A 57 14.69 -29.19 19.20
N SER A 58 15.80 -29.52 18.54
CA SER A 58 17.08 -28.86 18.83
C SER A 58 16.96 -27.36 18.55
N PRO A 59 17.77 -26.50 19.21
CA PRO A 59 17.75 -25.06 18.95
C PRO A 59 17.95 -24.70 17.46
N ALA A 60 18.76 -25.47 16.75
CA ALA A 60 18.98 -25.28 15.31
C ALA A 60 17.73 -25.64 14.47
N GLU A 61 17.05 -26.74 14.79
CA GLU A 61 15.79 -27.14 14.14
C GLU A 61 14.69 -26.12 14.42
N PHE A 62 14.58 -25.64 15.67
CA PHE A 62 13.63 -24.60 16.06
C PHE A 62 13.88 -23.29 15.31
N ASN A 63 15.14 -22.81 15.27
CA ASN A 63 15.51 -21.59 14.55
C ASN A 63 15.19 -21.72 13.05
N THR A 64 15.49 -22.87 12.46
CA THR A 64 15.20 -23.16 11.05
C THR A 64 13.69 -23.13 10.78
N ALA A 65 12.90 -23.81 11.61
CA ALA A 65 11.45 -23.82 11.52
C ALA A 65 10.85 -22.41 11.66
N MET A 66 11.35 -21.63 12.63
CA MET A 66 10.89 -20.26 12.87
C MET A 66 11.21 -19.32 11.70
N VAL A 67 12.40 -19.42 11.11
CA VAL A 67 12.79 -18.62 9.93
C VAL A 67 11.91 -18.96 8.73
N HIS A 68 11.66 -20.24 8.45
CA HIS A 68 10.78 -20.64 7.36
C HIS A 68 9.33 -20.24 7.59
N PHE A 69 8.84 -20.36 8.83
CA PHE A 69 7.50 -19.90 9.22
C PHE A 69 7.36 -18.39 9.01
N TYR A 70 8.32 -17.60 9.50
CA TYR A 70 8.34 -16.14 9.30
C TYR A 70 8.33 -15.77 7.82
N ARG A 71 9.16 -16.40 6.99
CA ARG A 71 9.17 -16.15 5.54
C ARG A 71 7.82 -16.47 4.89
N GLY A 72 7.19 -17.58 5.28
CA GLY A 72 5.87 -17.96 4.81
C GLY A 72 4.78 -16.95 5.19
N GLU A 73 4.79 -16.47 6.45
CA GLU A 73 3.83 -15.48 6.94
C GLU A 73 4.04 -14.11 6.29
N VAL A 74 5.29 -13.66 6.10
CA VAL A 74 5.60 -12.43 5.34
C VAL A 74 5.12 -12.53 3.90
N GLN A 75 5.36 -13.65 3.22
CA GLN A 75 4.88 -13.86 1.84
C GLN A 75 3.35 -13.82 1.75
N ARG A 76 2.65 -14.45 2.71
CA ARG A 76 1.18 -14.39 2.81
C ARG A 76 0.70 -12.97 3.05
N SER A 77 1.29 -12.26 4.02
CA SER A 77 0.97 -10.86 4.34
C SER A 77 1.13 -9.95 3.12
N ASN A 78 2.23 -10.07 2.38
CA ASN A 78 2.47 -9.32 1.14
C ASN A 78 1.43 -9.65 0.06
N THR A 79 1.08 -10.92 -0.11
CA THR A 79 0.07 -11.35 -1.09
C THR A 79 -1.30 -10.74 -0.75
N TRP A 80 -1.69 -10.76 0.53
CA TRP A 80 -2.96 -10.18 0.98
C TRP A 80 -2.96 -8.65 0.89
N ARG A 81 -1.83 -8.00 1.18
CA ARG A 81 -1.65 -6.56 0.98
C ARG A 81 -1.87 -6.17 -0.48
N ASN A 82 -1.22 -6.85 -1.42
CA ASN A 82 -1.39 -6.56 -2.85
C ASN A 82 -2.84 -6.73 -3.32
N ARG A 83 -3.53 -7.78 -2.83
CA ARG A 83 -4.95 -7.98 -3.11
C ARG A 83 -5.79 -6.84 -2.53
N LEU A 84 -5.44 -6.32 -1.37
CA LEU A 84 -6.14 -5.22 -0.72
C LEU A 84 -5.97 -3.90 -1.46
N ASP A 85 -4.76 -3.60 -1.93
CA ASP A 85 -4.48 -2.37 -2.69
C ASP A 85 -5.18 -2.38 -4.07
N THR A 86 -5.40 -3.57 -4.64
CA THR A 86 -6.09 -3.72 -5.93
C THR A 86 -7.51 -3.16 -5.92
N THR A 87 -8.28 -3.28 -4.84
CA THR A 87 -9.68 -2.78 -4.79
C THR A 87 -9.74 -1.26 -4.74
N THR A 88 -8.86 -0.61 -3.98
CA THR A 88 -8.75 0.87 -3.99
C THR A 88 -8.32 1.35 -5.37
N ASN A 89 -7.38 0.67 -6.03
CA ASN A 89 -6.96 1.03 -7.39
C ASN A 89 -8.12 0.95 -8.38
N TRP A 90 -8.94 -0.10 -8.32
CA TRP A 90 -10.16 -0.19 -9.14
C TRP A 90 -11.15 0.93 -8.83
N ALA A 91 -11.36 1.27 -7.56
CA ALA A 91 -12.25 2.37 -7.18
C ALA A 91 -11.79 3.72 -7.75
N VAL A 92 -10.48 4.00 -7.73
CA VAL A 92 -9.90 5.22 -8.31
C VAL A 92 -10.04 5.21 -9.83
N LEU A 93 -9.73 4.09 -10.50
CA LEU A 93 -9.84 3.96 -11.95
C LEU A 93 -11.29 4.15 -12.43
N THR A 94 -12.27 3.50 -11.76
CA THR A 94 -13.68 3.64 -12.15
C THR A 94 -14.22 5.04 -11.85
N ALA A 95 -13.77 5.68 -10.77
CA ALA A 95 -14.08 7.08 -10.50
C ALA A 95 -13.52 8.00 -11.58
N GLY A 96 -12.24 7.86 -11.93
CA GLY A 96 -11.61 8.63 -13.01
C GLY A 96 -12.35 8.47 -14.34
N ALA A 97 -12.60 7.23 -14.76
CA ALA A 97 -13.32 6.93 -15.99
C ALA A 97 -14.75 7.51 -15.99
N THR A 98 -15.45 7.38 -14.86
CA THR A 98 -16.80 7.95 -14.71
C THR A 98 -16.79 9.46 -14.83
N LEU A 99 -15.85 10.14 -14.17
CA LEU A 99 -15.73 11.59 -14.23
C LEU A 99 -15.35 12.05 -15.65
N SER A 100 -14.40 11.38 -16.30
CA SER A 100 -14.05 11.66 -17.69
C SER A 100 -15.25 11.53 -18.62
N PHE A 101 -16.06 10.48 -18.47
CA PHE A 101 -17.29 10.32 -19.23
C PHE A 101 -18.33 11.40 -18.88
N ALA A 102 -18.60 11.62 -17.59
CA ALA A 102 -19.61 12.58 -17.17
C ALA A 102 -19.30 14.01 -17.66
N PHE A 103 -18.02 14.39 -17.72
CA PHE A 103 -17.60 15.72 -18.18
C PHE A 103 -17.25 15.82 -19.67
N SER A 104 -17.19 14.71 -20.42
CA SER A 104 -16.82 14.76 -21.85
C SER A 104 -17.85 15.45 -22.73
N ALA A 105 -19.13 15.47 -22.34
CA ALA A 105 -20.16 16.23 -23.03
C ALA A 105 -21.17 16.84 -22.04
N PRO A 106 -21.72 18.04 -22.32
CA PRO A 106 -22.79 18.64 -21.52
C PRO A 106 -24.03 17.77 -21.38
N ALA A 107 -24.39 17.04 -22.44
CA ALA A 107 -25.56 16.16 -22.50
C ALA A 107 -25.39 14.85 -21.70
N ASN A 108 -24.19 14.54 -21.21
CA ASN A 108 -23.97 13.30 -20.47
C ASN A 108 -24.67 13.34 -19.10
N PRO A 109 -25.34 12.24 -18.72
CA PRO A 109 -26.13 12.20 -17.51
C PRO A 109 -25.29 12.34 -16.24
N HIS A 110 -25.71 13.23 -15.34
CA HIS A 110 -25.06 13.41 -14.03
C HIS A 110 -25.26 12.22 -13.08
N PHE A 111 -26.31 11.42 -13.27
CA PHE A 111 -26.61 10.25 -12.44
C PHE A 111 -25.53 9.17 -12.51
N VAL A 112 -24.67 9.16 -13.53
CA VAL A 112 -23.56 8.20 -13.65
C VAL A 112 -22.57 8.37 -12.49
N ILE A 113 -22.38 9.61 -12.01
CA ILE A 113 -21.52 9.88 -10.83
C ILE A 113 -22.16 9.30 -9.55
N ILE A 114 -23.49 9.32 -9.45
CA ILE A 114 -24.23 8.71 -8.33
C ILE A 114 -24.06 7.19 -8.37
N ILE A 115 -24.25 6.56 -9.53
CA ILE A 115 -24.06 5.11 -9.72
C ILE A 115 -22.62 4.73 -9.35
N ASN A 116 -21.62 5.49 -9.79
CA ASN A 116 -20.23 5.21 -9.44
C ASN A 116 -19.96 5.41 -7.94
N SER A 117 -20.65 6.34 -7.26
CA SER A 117 -20.54 6.49 -5.80
C SER A 117 -21.00 5.22 -5.08
N VAL A 118 -22.07 4.59 -5.55
CA VAL A 118 -22.53 3.29 -5.04
C VAL A 118 -21.51 2.18 -5.35
N LEU A 119 -20.95 2.14 -6.56
CA LEU A 119 -19.90 1.19 -6.93
C LEU A 119 -18.65 1.32 -6.03
N VAL A 120 -18.22 2.55 -5.75
CA VAL A 120 -17.10 2.84 -4.84
C VAL A 120 -17.42 2.38 -3.41
N ALA A 121 -18.68 2.50 -2.96
CA ALA A 121 -19.10 1.95 -1.67
C ALA A 121 -19.02 0.41 -1.64
N PHE A 122 -19.33 -0.28 -2.75
CA PHE A 122 -19.12 -1.72 -2.86
C PHE A 122 -17.63 -2.10 -2.79
N PHE A 123 -16.75 -1.34 -3.46
CA PHE A 123 -15.31 -1.57 -3.35
C PHE A 123 -14.79 -1.37 -1.91
N LEU A 124 -15.25 -0.32 -1.23
CA LEU A 124 -14.95 -0.10 0.19
C LEU A 124 -15.37 -1.29 1.05
N PHE A 125 -16.59 -1.81 0.86
CA PHE A 125 -17.09 -2.94 1.64
C PHE A 125 -16.29 -4.23 1.36
N MET A 126 -16.01 -4.53 0.10
CA MET A 126 -15.17 -5.68 -0.28
C MET A 126 -13.76 -5.55 0.31
N GLU A 127 -13.18 -4.35 0.26
CA GLU A 127 -11.87 -4.08 0.84
C GLU A 127 -11.87 -4.23 2.35
N ALA A 128 -12.89 -3.71 3.05
CA ALA A 128 -13.01 -3.84 4.50
C ALA A 128 -13.13 -5.31 4.94
N ARG A 129 -13.92 -6.12 4.22
CA ARG A 129 -13.98 -7.57 4.44
C ARG A 129 -12.60 -8.21 4.26
N ARG A 130 -11.87 -7.87 3.20
CA ARG A 130 -10.51 -8.37 2.94
C ARG A 130 -9.48 -7.88 3.97
N TYR A 131 -9.64 -6.67 4.49
CA TYR A 131 -8.74 -6.07 5.48
C TYR A 131 -8.77 -6.84 6.80
N ARG A 132 -9.92 -7.34 7.25
CA ARG A 132 -10.02 -8.19 8.46
C ARG A 132 -9.11 -9.41 8.38
N TYR A 133 -9.07 -10.02 7.20
CA TYR A 133 -8.18 -11.14 6.94
C TYR A 133 -6.72 -10.66 7.02
N TYR A 134 -6.35 -9.61 6.28
CA TYR A 134 -4.99 -9.04 6.30
C TYR A 134 -4.44 -8.79 7.71
N GLU A 135 -5.27 -8.24 8.60
CA GLU A 135 -4.89 -7.92 9.98
C GLU A 135 -4.44 -9.14 10.79
N ILE A 136 -4.97 -10.35 10.51
CA ILE A 136 -4.54 -11.59 11.18
C ILE A 136 -3.11 -11.97 10.77
N TRP A 137 -2.77 -11.86 9.49
CA TRP A 137 -1.41 -12.19 9.05
C TRP A 137 -0.41 -11.11 9.45
N SER A 138 -0.79 -9.83 9.41
CA SER A 138 0.09 -8.76 9.86
C SER A 138 0.35 -8.82 11.37
N SER A 139 -0.65 -9.18 12.19
CA SER A 139 -0.47 -9.36 13.64
C SER A 139 0.49 -10.50 13.97
N ARG A 140 0.39 -11.64 13.27
CA ARG A 140 1.30 -12.79 13.46
C ARG A 140 2.74 -12.45 13.12
N VAL A 141 2.96 -11.82 11.96
CA VAL A 141 4.29 -11.34 11.56
C VAL A 141 4.85 -10.41 12.63
N ARG A 142 4.04 -9.47 13.11
CA ARG A 142 4.44 -8.53 14.17
C ARG A 142 4.79 -9.23 15.48
N MET A 143 4.04 -10.26 15.87
CA MET A 143 4.30 -11.05 17.07
C MET A 143 5.65 -11.78 16.98
N ILE A 144 6.01 -12.32 15.80
CA ILE A 144 7.32 -12.94 15.56
C ILE A 144 8.44 -11.88 15.54
N GLU A 145 8.23 -10.73 14.88
CA GLU A 145 9.21 -9.64 14.86
C GLU A 145 9.56 -9.14 16.26
N THR A 146 8.54 -8.92 17.09
CA THR A 146 8.70 -8.34 18.44
C THR A 146 9.05 -9.38 19.49
N GLY A 147 8.50 -10.59 19.41
CA GLY A 147 8.73 -11.67 20.37
C GLY A 147 10.02 -12.45 20.10
N TYR A 148 10.32 -12.76 18.84
CA TYR A 148 11.46 -13.61 18.50
C TYR A 148 12.68 -12.80 18.04
N PHE A 149 12.54 -11.99 16.99
CA PHE A 149 13.68 -11.28 16.40
C PHE A 149 14.18 -10.12 17.26
N ALA A 150 13.28 -9.32 17.85
CA ALA A 150 13.69 -8.21 18.70
C ALA A 150 14.41 -8.68 19.97
N GLN A 151 13.96 -9.78 20.59
CA GLN A 151 14.63 -10.35 21.77
C GLN A 151 16.04 -10.86 21.43
N MET A 152 16.26 -11.43 20.24
CA MET A 152 17.58 -11.86 19.77
C MET A 152 18.56 -10.68 19.57
N LEU A 153 18.04 -9.49 19.23
CA LEU A 153 18.84 -8.29 18.97
C LEU A 153 19.07 -7.43 20.23
N LEU A 154 18.37 -7.71 21.33
CA LEU A 154 18.42 -6.93 22.57
C LEU A 154 19.23 -7.66 23.66
N PRO A 155 20.42 -7.16 24.06
CA PRO A 155 21.34 -7.87 24.97
C PRO A 155 20.86 -8.07 26.41
N GLN A 156 19.78 -7.41 26.85
CA GLN A 156 19.40 -7.30 28.27
C GLN A 156 17.93 -7.62 28.60
N THR A 157 17.15 -8.12 27.64
CA THR A 157 15.75 -8.46 27.92
C THR A 157 15.68 -9.85 28.51
N LYS A 158 14.97 -10.03 29.64
CA LYS A 158 14.54 -11.37 30.05
C LYS A 158 13.82 -12.00 28.86
N LEU A 159 14.20 -13.22 28.49
CA LEU A 159 13.49 -13.99 27.49
C LEU A 159 12.06 -14.15 28.00
N ASP A 160 11.15 -13.42 27.38
CA ASP A 160 9.73 -13.52 27.67
C ASP A 160 9.21 -14.66 26.79
N ASP A 161 8.69 -15.73 27.40
CA ASP A 161 8.11 -16.86 26.68
C ASP A 161 6.61 -16.65 26.37
N GLU A 162 6.01 -15.56 26.87
CA GLU A 162 4.58 -15.29 26.74
C GLU A 162 4.16 -15.09 25.28
N TRP A 163 5.02 -14.52 24.43
CA TRP A 163 4.74 -14.37 22.99
C TRP A 163 4.60 -15.72 22.28
N ALA A 164 5.39 -16.73 22.68
CA ALA A 164 5.34 -18.05 22.05
C ALA A 164 4.06 -18.79 22.42
N ALA A 165 3.60 -18.64 23.67
CA ALA A 165 2.30 -19.15 24.12
C ALA A 165 1.13 -18.48 23.37
N ARG A 166 1.16 -17.14 23.25
CA ARG A 166 0.14 -16.38 22.49
C ARG A 166 0.13 -16.74 21.01
N LEU A 167 1.31 -16.93 20.39
CA LEU A 167 1.41 -17.35 18.99
C LEU A 167 0.84 -18.77 18.79
N ALA A 168 1.12 -19.69 19.71
CA ALA A 168 0.57 -21.04 19.67
C ALA A 168 -0.97 -21.03 19.81
N GLU A 169 -1.50 -20.23 20.73
CA GLU A 169 -2.94 -20.03 20.90
C GLU A 169 -3.60 -19.44 19.63
N GLU A 170 -2.97 -18.45 19.00
CA GLU A 170 -3.49 -17.86 17.77
C GLU A 170 -3.43 -18.81 16.57
N LEU A 171 -2.43 -19.71 16.53
CA LEU A 171 -2.31 -20.75 15.52
C LEU A 171 -3.35 -21.86 15.68
N VAL A 172 -3.69 -22.23 16.92
CA VAL A 172 -4.70 -23.24 17.23
C VAL A 172 -6.11 -22.67 17.10
N THR A 173 -6.33 -21.45 17.58
CA THR A 173 -7.61 -20.74 17.58
C THR A 173 -7.45 -19.34 17.00
N PRO A 174 -7.72 -19.13 15.70
CA PRO A 174 -7.67 -17.80 15.11
C PRO A 174 -8.82 -16.94 15.62
N HIS A 175 -8.50 -15.85 16.32
CA HIS A 175 -9.49 -14.91 16.84
C HIS A 175 -9.64 -13.72 15.90
N PHE A 176 -10.88 -13.36 15.55
CA PHE A 176 -11.17 -12.13 14.82
C PHE A 176 -11.28 -10.97 15.82
N THR A 177 -10.20 -10.21 16.01
CA THR A 177 -10.15 -9.09 16.96
C THR A 177 -10.87 -7.83 16.48
N ILE A 178 -11.27 -7.76 15.21
CA ILE A 178 -11.85 -6.55 14.61
C ILE A 178 -13.26 -6.81 14.08
N SER A 179 -14.19 -5.96 14.50
CA SER A 179 -15.55 -5.92 13.97
C SER A 179 -15.56 -5.45 12.51
N GLU A 180 -16.54 -5.89 11.71
CA GLU A 180 -16.65 -5.48 10.30
C GLU A 180 -16.77 -3.97 10.16
N TRP A 181 -17.50 -3.32 11.07
CA TRP A 181 -17.74 -1.89 11.05
C TRP A 181 -16.48 -1.06 11.38
N GLU A 182 -15.62 -1.53 12.29
CA GLU A 182 -14.35 -0.86 12.59
C GLU A 182 -13.39 -0.93 11.38
N ALA A 183 -13.34 -2.09 10.71
CA ALA A 183 -12.55 -2.27 9.49
C ALA A 183 -13.02 -1.34 8.36
N VAL A 184 -14.34 -1.22 8.15
CA VAL A 184 -14.91 -0.28 7.18
C VAL A 184 -14.54 1.16 7.53
N GLY A 185 -14.67 1.55 8.80
CA GLY A 185 -14.39 2.91 9.26
C GLY A 185 -12.94 3.35 9.05
N ARG A 186 -11.98 2.45 9.33
CA ARG A 186 -10.55 2.71 9.11
C ARG A 186 -10.22 2.91 7.63
N ARG A 187 -10.73 2.01 6.78
CA ARG A 187 -10.52 2.05 5.32
C ARG A 187 -11.18 3.26 4.68
N LEU A 188 -12.38 3.59 5.13
CA LEU A 188 -13.10 4.78 4.71
C LEU A 188 -12.25 6.03 4.97
N ARG A 189 -11.78 6.24 6.20
CA ARG A 189 -10.99 7.45 6.55
C ARG A 189 -9.69 7.60 5.78
N ARG A 190 -8.95 6.50 5.58
CA ARG A 190 -7.60 6.57 4.99
C ARG A 190 -7.61 6.65 3.47
N ASN A 191 -8.50 5.91 2.81
CA ASN A 191 -8.44 5.74 1.35
C ASN A 191 -9.66 6.32 0.64
N TYR A 192 -10.87 5.98 1.10
CA TYR A 192 -12.10 6.24 0.33
C TYR A 192 -12.75 7.60 0.59
N LEU A 193 -12.49 8.26 1.72
CA LEU A 193 -13.09 9.55 2.07
C LEU A 193 -12.78 10.61 1.01
N TRP A 194 -11.54 10.62 0.50
CA TRP A 194 -11.13 11.53 -0.58
C TRP A 194 -11.81 11.22 -1.91
N ILE A 195 -12.03 9.94 -2.23
CA ILE A 195 -12.74 9.52 -3.44
C ILE A 195 -14.20 9.97 -3.37
N PHE A 196 -14.88 9.75 -2.24
CA PHE A 196 -16.25 10.21 -2.03
C PHE A 196 -16.37 11.73 -2.08
N ALA A 197 -15.45 12.46 -1.43
CA ALA A 197 -15.43 13.92 -1.47
C ALA A 197 -15.25 14.43 -2.90
N LEU A 198 -14.36 13.82 -3.69
CA LEU A 198 -14.16 14.17 -5.10
C LEU A 198 -15.41 13.89 -5.94
N LEU A 199 -16.07 12.75 -5.76
CA LEU A 199 -17.30 12.40 -6.48
C LEU A 199 -18.44 13.35 -6.11
N ALA A 200 -18.61 13.67 -4.82
CA ALA A 200 -19.63 14.61 -4.36
C ALA A 200 -19.40 16.01 -4.94
N LEU A 201 -18.16 16.51 -4.89
CA LEU A 201 -17.80 17.81 -5.48
C LEU A 201 -18.05 17.81 -7.00
N SER A 202 -17.65 16.74 -7.68
CA SER A 202 -17.82 16.59 -9.12
C SER A 202 -19.28 16.55 -9.54
N TRP A 203 -20.14 15.86 -8.78
CA TRP A 203 -21.57 15.83 -9.04
C TRP A 203 -22.19 17.23 -8.89
N ASN A 204 -21.88 17.94 -7.80
CA ASN A 204 -22.34 19.32 -7.59
C ASN A 204 -21.87 20.23 -8.72
N LEU A 205 -20.60 20.10 -9.13
CA LEU A 205 -20.04 20.89 -10.23
C LEU A 205 -20.74 20.59 -11.57
N LYS A 206 -21.05 19.32 -11.87
CA LYS A 206 -21.74 18.91 -13.10
C LYS A 206 -23.14 19.52 -13.18
N VAL A 207 -23.91 19.44 -12.09
CA VAL A 207 -25.27 20.00 -12.01
C VAL A 207 -25.25 21.53 -12.03
N TYR A 208 -24.24 22.15 -11.40
CA TYR A 208 -24.06 23.59 -11.41
C TYR A 208 -23.72 24.14 -12.81
N LEU A 209 -22.76 23.53 -13.51
CA LEU A 209 -22.24 24.06 -14.78
C LEU A 209 -23.19 23.91 -15.96
N HIS A 210 -23.98 22.84 -16.01
CA HIS A 210 -24.75 22.49 -17.21
C HIS A 210 -26.28 22.63 -17.01
N PRO A 211 -27.01 23.07 -18.06
CA PRO A 211 -26.53 23.55 -19.37
C PRO A 211 -25.85 24.94 -19.34
N VAL A 212 -26.17 25.78 -18.35
CA VAL A 212 -25.52 27.07 -18.07
C VAL A 212 -25.36 27.26 -16.56
N PRO A 213 -24.32 27.94 -16.04
CA PRO A 213 -24.13 28.14 -14.60
C PRO A 213 -25.39 28.63 -13.88
N THR A 214 -25.85 27.91 -12.86
CA THR A 214 -27.06 28.28 -12.09
C THR A 214 -26.79 29.47 -11.18
N THR A 215 -27.65 30.48 -11.22
CA THR A 215 -27.63 31.62 -10.28
C THR A 215 -28.51 31.42 -9.05
N ASN A 216 -29.52 30.55 -9.14
CA ASN A 216 -30.51 30.30 -8.07
C ASN A 216 -30.51 28.83 -7.64
N PHE A 217 -30.73 28.59 -6.34
CA PHE A 217 -30.75 27.24 -5.74
C PHE A 217 -31.93 26.39 -6.22
N ASP A 218 -33.10 26.99 -6.48
CA ASP A 218 -34.27 26.26 -6.96
C ASP A 218 -34.02 25.62 -8.34
N VAL A 219 -33.38 26.37 -9.23
CA VAL A 219 -32.99 25.90 -10.57
C VAL A 219 -31.95 24.79 -10.48
N PHE A 220 -31.05 24.85 -9.49
CA PHE A 220 -30.09 23.77 -9.24
C PHE A 220 -30.79 22.48 -8.82
N ILE A 221 -31.76 22.57 -7.90
CA ILE A 221 -32.53 21.41 -7.45
C ILE A 221 -33.40 20.84 -8.57
N GLU A 222 -34.01 21.67 -9.41
CA GLU A 222 -34.80 21.21 -10.55
C GLU A 222 -33.95 20.39 -11.54
N ARG A 223 -32.72 20.84 -11.82
CA ARG A 223 -31.78 20.16 -12.72
C ARG A 223 -31.21 18.86 -12.16
N ALA A 224 -31.22 18.68 -10.84
CA ALA A 224 -30.81 17.45 -10.19
C ALA A 224 -31.78 16.28 -10.44
N ALA A 225 -32.92 16.52 -11.11
CA ALA A 225 -33.88 15.48 -11.45
C ALA A 225 -33.26 14.37 -12.30
N VAL A 226 -33.67 13.13 -12.02
CA VAL A 226 -33.23 11.93 -12.75
C VAL A 226 -34.45 11.12 -13.15
N GLY A 227 -34.81 11.17 -14.43
CA GLY A 227 -35.98 10.46 -14.95
C GLY A 227 -37.25 10.89 -14.22
N LEU A 228 -37.89 9.96 -13.50
CA LEU A 228 -39.11 10.20 -12.73
C LEU A 228 -38.86 10.76 -11.32
N LEU A 229 -37.60 10.79 -10.87
CA LEU A 229 -37.26 11.24 -9.52
C LEU A 229 -37.07 12.76 -9.51
N PRO A 230 -37.84 13.50 -8.67
CA PRO A 230 -37.64 14.93 -8.49
C PRO A 230 -36.21 15.21 -7.99
N GLY A 231 -35.60 16.28 -8.48
CA GLY A 231 -34.21 16.59 -8.12
C GLY A 231 -34.01 16.93 -6.65
N SER A 232 -35.06 17.36 -5.95
CA SER A 232 -35.05 17.52 -4.49
C SER A 232 -34.79 16.19 -3.77
N VAL A 233 -35.41 15.11 -4.23
CA VAL A 233 -35.21 13.76 -3.69
C VAL A 233 -33.79 13.29 -3.98
N VAL A 234 -33.32 13.44 -5.22
CA VAL A 234 -31.97 13.03 -5.63
C VAL A 234 -30.91 13.77 -4.80
N PHE A 235 -31.05 15.09 -4.65
CA PHE A 235 -30.15 15.91 -3.85
C PHE A 235 -30.17 15.50 -2.38
N MET A 236 -31.35 15.32 -1.80
CA MET A 236 -31.50 14.93 -0.40
C MET A 236 -30.88 13.56 -0.12
N VAL A 237 -31.11 12.58 -0.99
CA VAL A 237 -30.47 11.25 -0.89
C VAL A 237 -28.95 11.39 -0.97
N GLY A 238 -28.44 12.21 -1.89
CA GLY A 238 -27.01 12.49 -2.00
C GLY A 238 -26.43 13.12 -0.73
N VAL A 239 -27.10 14.12 -0.15
CA VAL A 239 -26.69 14.75 1.10
C VAL A 239 -26.71 13.76 2.26
N VAL A 240 -27.80 13.00 2.42
CA VAL A 240 -27.93 11.98 3.47
C VAL A 240 -26.83 10.93 3.33
N PHE A 241 -26.58 10.42 2.13
CA PHE A 241 -25.52 9.45 1.86
C PHE A 241 -24.14 9.98 2.29
N ASN A 242 -23.78 11.20 1.88
CA ASN A 242 -22.50 11.81 2.26
C ASN A 242 -22.41 12.10 3.76
N MET A 243 -23.51 12.52 4.39
CA MET A 243 -23.58 12.73 5.84
C MET A 243 -23.43 11.42 6.61
N VAL A 244 -24.05 10.33 6.16
CA VAL A 244 -23.87 8.99 6.75
C VAL A 244 -22.42 8.56 6.65
N ILE A 245 -21.77 8.74 5.49
CA ILE A 245 -20.34 8.44 5.31
C ILE A 245 -19.48 9.27 6.27
N LEU A 246 -19.74 10.58 6.38
CA LEU A 246 -18.97 11.47 7.23
C LEU A 246 -19.14 11.13 8.72
N VAL A 247 -20.39 10.96 9.17
CA VAL A 247 -20.71 10.57 10.55
C VAL A 247 -20.10 9.21 10.87
N PHE A 248 -20.21 8.24 9.96
CA PHE A 248 -19.62 6.92 10.13
C PHE A 248 -18.08 7.01 10.22
N ALA A 249 -17.45 7.81 9.37
CA ALA A 249 -16.01 8.07 9.41
C ALA A 249 -15.57 8.70 10.74
N LEU A 250 -16.35 9.61 11.32
CA LEU A 250 -16.06 10.27 12.60
C LEU A 250 -16.35 9.36 13.82
N ALA A 251 -17.49 8.68 13.83
CA ALA A 251 -17.89 7.79 14.92
C ALA A 251 -16.89 6.64 15.11
N THR A 252 -16.37 6.09 14.00
CA THR A 252 -15.40 5.00 14.03
C THR A 252 -13.97 5.45 14.36
N VAL A 253 -13.71 6.73 14.67
CA VAL A 253 -12.40 7.20 15.18
C VAL A 253 -12.14 6.70 16.61
N ARG A 254 -13.22 6.49 17.38
CA ARG A 254 -13.15 6.10 18.80
C ARG A 254 -12.99 4.59 19.00
N LEU A 255 -13.27 3.77 17.99
CA LEU A 255 -12.98 2.34 18.01
C LEU A 255 -11.47 2.15 17.73
N ARG A 256 -10.70 1.97 18.81
CA ARG A 256 -9.24 1.74 18.81
C ARG A 256 -8.92 0.40 19.47
N GLU A 257 -9.62 -0.66 19.09
CA GLU A 257 -9.46 -1.97 19.75
C GLU A 257 -8.52 -2.93 19.04
N ALA A 258 -8.01 -2.61 17.84
CA ALA A 258 -7.06 -3.49 17.14
C ALA A 258 -5.60 -3.04 17.20
N THR A 259 -4.81 -3.86 17.90
CA THR A 259 -3.37 -3.81 18.21
C THR A 259 -2.43 -4.14 17.02
N GLY A 260 -2.98 -4.49 15.84
CA GLY A 260 -2.21 -5.01 14.70
C GLY A 260 -1.52 -3.97 13.82
N GLU A 261 -1.97 -2.72 13.82
CA GLU A 261 -1.27 -1.66 13.12
C GLU A 261 -0.16 -1.11 14.00
N VAL A 262 1.04 -0.97 13.42
CA VAL A 262 2.17 -0.23 14.00
C VAL A 262 1.72 1.20 14.27
N LEU A 263 1.08 1.43 15.41
CA LEU A 263 1.21 2.70 16.11
C LEU A 263 2.68 2.74 16.51
N PRO A 264 3.47 3.68 15.97
CA PRO A 264 4.74 3.96 16.59
C PRO A 264 4.42 4.23 18.06
N ARG A 265 5.17 3.62 18.99
CA ARG A 265 5.22 4.10 20.38
C ARG A 265 5.81 5.53 20.48
N HIS A 266 6.01 6.19 19.35
CA HIS A 266 6.21 7.62 19.22
C HIS A 266 4.87 8.21 18.76
N GLU A 267 4.28 8.98 19.66
CA GLU A 267 3.12 9.82 19.42
C GLU A 267 3.15 10.39 17.99
N PHE A 268 2.03 10.28 17.26
CA PHE A 268 1.77 11.14 16.12
C PHE A 268 1.66 12.59 16.63
N SER A 269 2.81 13.22 16.88
CA SER A 269 2.88 14.67 17.06
C SER A 269 2.54 15.31 15.72
N PHE A 270 1.66 16.31 15.74
CA PHE A 270 1.35 17.19 14.61
C PHE A 270 2.57 18.05 14.15
N ASP A 271 3.80 17.64 14.47
CA ASP A 271 5.03 18.37 14.14
C ASP A 271 5.35 18.41 12.64
N THR A 272 4.77 17.53 11.81
CA THR A 272 4.93 17.62 10.35
C THR A 272 4.20 18.86 9.80
N PHE A 273 2.99 19.14 10.30
CA PHE A 273 2.28 20.38 9.95
C PHE A 273 2.91 21.60 10.62
N ARG A 274 3.43 21.46 11.84
CA ARG A 274 4.19 22.52 12.53
C ARG A 274 5.46 22.91 11.76
N ARG A 275 6.23 21.93 11.26
CA ARG A 275 7.42 22.16 10.41
C ARG A 275 7.13 22.94 9.13
N VAL A 276 6.01 22.67 8.46
CA VAL A 276 5.60 23.44 7.27
C VAL A 276 5.19 24.87 7.64
N THR A 277 4.56 25.06 8.82
CA THR A 277 4.18 26.38 9.33
C THR A 277 5.39 27.18 9.81
N ASP A 278 6.40 26.52 10.37
CA ASP A 278 7.62 27.15 10.86
C ASP A 278 8.57 27.50 9.71
N TRP A 279 8.64 26.69 8.64
CA TRP A 279 9.38 27.07 7.42
C TRP A 279 8.75 28.28 6.73
N THR A 280 7.42 28.36 6.66
CA THR A 280 6.73 29.51 6.07
C THR A 280 6.86 30.76 6.94
N ARG A 281 6.83 30.63 8.27
CA ARG A 281 7.08 31.73 9.22
C ARG A 281 8.55 32.19 9.20
N ALA A 282 9.52 31.27 9.19
CA ALA A 282 10.94 31.58 9.06
C ALA A 282 11.29 32.22 7.70
N ALA A 283 10.66 31.78 6.61
CA ALA A 283 10.80 32.41 5.30
C ALA A 283 10.19 33.82 5.24
N ALA A 284 9.09 34.06 5.99
CA ALA A 284 8.49 35.38 6.12
C ALA A 284 9.34 36.34 6.97
N ASP A 285 9.89 35.87 8.10
CA ASP A 285 10.74 36.67 8.98
C ASP A 285 12.11 36.96 8.37
N GLY A 286 12.69 36.00 7.64
CA GLY A 286 13.92 36.20 6.87
C GLY A 286 13.78 37.28 5.79
N ARG A 287 12.63 37.33 5.10
CA ARG A 287 12.33 38.41 4.14
C ARG A 287 12.18 39.77 4.82
N ARG A 288 11.50 39.84 5.96
CA ARG A 288 11.34 41.09 6.72
C ARG A 288 12.69 41.63 7.20
N SER A 289 13.56 40.77 7.73
CA SER A 289 14.91 41.15 8.16
C SER A 289 15.81 41.57 6.98
N ALA A 290 15.74 40.88 5.84
CA ALA A 290 16.47 41.28 4.64
C ALA A 290 16.02 42.64 4.10
N THR A 291 14.72 42.96 4.15
CA THR A 291 14.19 44.27 3.74
C THR A 291 14.62 45.40 4.67
N THR A 292 14.64 45.19 5.99
CA THR A 292 15.08 46.22 6.95
C THR A 292 16.58 46.48 6.84
N VAL A 293 17.40 45.44 6.67
CA VAL A 293 18.85 45.57 6.46
C VAL A 293 19.16 46.28 5.14
N ARG A 294 18.44 45.96 4.05
CA ARG A 294 18.59 46.67 2.76
C ARG A 294 18.16 48.13 2.86
N ALA A 295 17.05 48.43 3.54
CA ALA A 295 16.62 49.81 3.78
C ALA A 295 17.62 50.60 4.63
N LYS A 296 18.21 49.99 5.66
CA LYS A 296 19.24 50.61 6.51
C LYS A 296 20.54 50.87 5.73
N ARG A 297 20.97 49.92 4.89
CA ARG A 297 22.13 50.09 3.99
C ARG A 297 21.88 51.16 2.92
N ALA A 298 20.67 51.26 2.36
CA ALA A 298 20.31 52.32 1.43
C ALA A 298 20.38 53.70 2.08
N ARG A 299 19.86 53.84 3.31
CA ARG A 299 19.95 55.08 4.11
C ARG A 299 21.39 55.42 4.51
N ALA A 300 22.23 54.42 4.79
CA ALA A 300 23.64 54.62 5.06
C ALA A 300 24.40 55.09 3.81
N ARG A 301 24.06 54.55 2.62
CA ARG A 301 24.63 55.01 1.34
C ARG A 301 24.19 56.42 0.99
N THR A 302 22.93 56.79 1.21
CA THR A 302 22.50 58.19 0.99
C THR A 302 23.20 59.13 1.96
N ARG A 303 23.33 58.79 3.25
CA ARG A 303 24.12 59.58 4.21
C ARG A 303 25.59 59.70 3.83
N ALA A 304 26.23 58.60 3.42
CA ALA A 304 27.63 58.61 2.99
C ALA A 304 27.83 59.44 1.70
N ARG A 305 26.85 59.41 0.78
CA ARG A 305 26.88 60.19 -0.46
C ARG A 305 26.62 61.67 -0.21
N THR A 306 25.76 62.03 0.76
CA THR A 306 25.59 63.41 1.22
C THR A 306 26.86 63.91 1.93
N ALA A 307 27.50 63.09 2.77
CA ALA A 307 28.76 63.43 3.43
C ALA A 307 29.92 63.60 2.43
N SER A 308 29.99 62.75 1.40
CA SER A 308 30.96 62.86 0.31
C SER A 308 30.73 64.07 -0.60
N MET A 309 29.51 64.63 -0.65
CA MET A 309 29.24 65.89 -1.36
C MET A 309 29.63 67.12 -0.54
N THR A 310 29.65 67.02 0.79
CA THR A 310 30.08 68.12 1.69
C THR A 310 31.60 68.16 1.90
N THR A 311 32.33 67.09 1.57
CA THR A 311 33.78 67.03 1.65
C THR A 311 34.32 66.73 0.25
N GLY A 312 34.63 67.77 -0.51
CA GLY A 312 35.08 67.67 -1.90
C GLY A 312 36.45 67.01 -2.00
N GLU A 313 36.50 65.70 -2.15
CA GLU A 313 37.73 64.96 -2.43
C GLU A 313 37.58 64.15 -3.73
N TRP A 314 38.00 64.76 -4.84
CA TRP A 314 38.10 64.09 -6.14
C TRP A 314 39.38 63.25 -6.17
N LYS A 315 39.27 61.95 -5.91
CA LYS A 315 40.39 61.02 -6.09
C LYS A 315 40.53 60.68 -7.58
N LYS A 316 41.58 61.20 -8.22
CA LYS A 316 41.99 60.87 -9.60
C LYS A 316 42.18 59.36 -9.74
N LEU A 317 41.59 58.76 -10.77
CA LEU A 317 41.85 57.38 -11.17
C LEU A 317 43.12 57.37 -12.03
N ASP A 318 44.14 56.67 -11.55
CA ASP A 318 45.40 56.42 -12.25
C ASP A 318 45.17 55.31 -13.29
N THR A 319 45.28 55.67 -14.56
CA THR A 319 45.29 54.72 -15.68
C THR A 319 46.72 54.24 -15.89
N GLY A 320 46.99 52.98 -15.54
CA GLY A 320 48.19 52.31 -16.02
C GLY A 320 48.58 51.10 -15.20
N GLU A 321 48.03 49.91 -15.50
CA GLU A 321 48.75 48.67 -15.20
C GLU A 321 48.32 47.46 -16.07
N TRP A 322 49.10 47.27 -17.15
CA TRP A 322 49.55 46.05 -17.82
C TRP A 322 48.56 44.94 -18.25
N MET A 323 48.28 44.96 -19.55
CA MET A 323 47.99 43.81 -20.42
C MET A 323 49.30 43.06 -20.75
N LYS A 324 49.37 41.74 -20.55
CA LYS A 324 50.31 40.85 -21.26
C LYS A 324 49.60 39.56 -21.71
N PRO A 325 49.77 39.13 -22.97
CA PRO A 325 49.14 37.92 -23.52
C PRO A 325 50.10 36.72 -23.65
N GLY A 326 49.52 35.54 -23.92
CA GLY A 326 50.20 34.30 -24.33
C GLY A 326 50.08 33.18 -23.29
N THR A 327 49.96 31.89 -23.60
CA THR A 327 49.65 31.07 -24.80
C THR A 327 49.64 29.64 -24.26
N ASP A 328 48.81 28.78 -24.85
CA ASP A 328 48.98 27.33 -25.02
C ASP A 328 49.11 26.41 -23.78
N ASP A 329 48.13 25.50 -23.63
CA ASP A 329 48.40 24.06 -23.77
C ASP A 329 47.08 23.28 -23.78
N ILE A 330 46.63 22.93 -24.99
CA ILE A 330 45.61 21.92 -25.25
C ILE A 330 46.31 20.74 -25.93
N HIS A 331 45.99 19.53 -25.45
CA HIS A 331 46.40 18.20 -25.91
C HIS A 331 47.57 17.55 -25.15
N LYS A 332 47.23 16.64 -24.22
CA LYS A 332 47.83 15.30 -24.21
C LYS A 332 46.84 14.25 -23.71
N THR A 333 46.66 13.28 -24.60
CA THR A 333 45.89 12.04 -24.55
C THR A 333 46.67 10.91 -23.87
N ILE A 334 45.91 9.93 -23.36
CA ILE A 334 46.21 8.50 -23.14
C ILE A 334 46.98 8.10 -21.87
N SER A 335 46.26 7.43 -20.96
CA SER A 335 46.43 5.98 -20.70
C SER A 335 45.12 5.39 -20.20
#